data_AF-I1YLA0-F1
#
_entry.id   AF-I1YLA0-F1
#
_cell.length_a   1.000
_cell.length_b   1.000
_cell.length_c   1.000
_cell.angle_alpha   90.00
_cell.angle_beta   90.00
_cell.angle_gamma   90.00
#
_symmetry.space_group_name_H-M   'P 1'
#
loop_
_entity.id
_entity.type
_entity.pdbx_description
1 polymer ?
#
loop_
_entity_poly.entity_id
_entity_poly.type
_entity_poly.pdbx_seq_one_letter_code
_entity_poly.pdbx_strand_id
1 'polypeptide(L)' 'MKKPQATIEQETGKASSTYTVSVDDNGEYRKVEEQFDRYEDALDYLLKQGWQLKRDAPAGSLHVDVRFRKP' A
#
# COMPACT_ATOMS: atom_id res chain seq x y z
N MET A 1 -14.30 7.69 13.92
CA MET A 1 -14.38 6.45 13.12
C MET A 1 -13.05 6.30 12.39
N LYS A 2 -12.38 5.14 12.51
CA LYS A 2 -11.16 4.89 11.73
C LYS A 2 -11.56 4.66 10.28
N LYS A 3 -10.81 5.21 9.33
CA LYS A 3 -11.00 4.89 7.91
C LYS A 3 -10.45 3.50 7.64
N PRO A 4 -11.11 2.69 6.79
CA PRO A 4 -10.56 1.41 6.35
C PRO A 4 -9.19 1.62 5.70
N GLN A 5 -8.27 0.71 5.98
CA GLN A 5 -6.92 0.74 5.42
C GLN A 5 -6.84 -0.17 4.21
N ALA A 6 -6.33 0.31 3.09
CA ALA A 6 -6.20 -0.49 1.88
C ALA A 6 -4.75 -0.59 1.43
N THR A 7 -4.35 -1.77 0.99
CA THR A 7 -3.02 -2.12 0.49
C THR A 7 -3.12 -2.36 -1.00
N ILE A 8 -2.12 -1.91 -1.77
CA ILE A 8 -2.03 -2.22 -3.20
C ILE A 8 -0.89 -3.23 -3.35
N GLU A 9 -1.21 -4.42 -3.84
CA GLU A 9 -0.26 -5.50 -4.07
C GLU A 9 -0.05 -5.68 -5.57
N GLN A 10 1.21 -5.72 -6.00
CA GLN A 10 1.57 -6.06 -7.37
C GLN A 10 1.69 -7.59 -7.48
N GLU A 11 0.82 -8.18 -8.28
CA GLU A 11 0.86 -9.59 -8.63
C GLU A 11 1.62 -9.74 -9.95
N THR A 12 2.88 -10.17 -9.85
CA THR A 12 3.73 -10.41 -11.01
C THR A 12 3.46 -11.83 -11.54
N GLY A 13 2.60 -11.93 -12.55
CA GLY A 13 2.36 -13.17 -13.28
C GLY A 13 3.51 -13.53 -14.23
N LYS A 14 3.42 -14.70 -14.86
CA LYS A 14 4.43 -15.18 -15.83
C LYS A 14 4.56 -14.29 -17.08
N ALA A 15 3.57 -13.44 -17.39
CA ALA A 15 3.52 -12.65 -18.62
C ALA A 15 3.15 -11.16 -18.41
N SER A 16 2.49 -10.81 -17.31
CA SER A 16 2.07 -9.44 -16.99
C SER A 16 2.15 -9.17 -15.49
N SER A 17 2.34 -7.90 -15.14
CA SER A 17 2.16 -7.42 -13.77
C SER A 17 0.80 -6.77 -13.66
N THR A 18 -0.02 -7.24 -12.73
CA THR A 18 -1.31 -6.62 -12.39
C THR A 18 -1.28 -6.14 -10.96
N TYR A 19 -2.01 -5.08 -10.66
CA TYR A 19 -2.16 -4.55 -9.31
C TYR A 19 -3.52 -4.95 -8.76
N THR A 20 -3.56 -5.33 -7.49
CA THR A 20 -4.80 -5.66 -6.78
C THR A 20 -4.89 -4.84 -5.50
N VAL A 21 -6.11 -4.48 -5.11
CA VAL A 21 -6.36 -3.71 -3.89
C VAL A 21 -6.92 -4.64 -2.83
N SER A 22 -6.40 -4.56 -1.62
CA SER A 22 -6.89 -5.32 -0.47
C SER A 22 -7.21 -4.37 0.68
N VAL A 23 -8.42 -4.41 1.22
CA VAL A 23 -8.86 -3.50 2.28
C VAL A 23 -9.04 -4.23 3.61
N ASP A 24 -8.52 -3.64 4.68
CA ASP A 24 -8.74 -3.98 6.07
C ASP A 24 -9.73 -2.98 6.68
N ASP A 25 -10.92 -3.45 7.01
CA ASP A 25 -11.91 -2.70 7.78
C ASP A 25 -12.12 -3.37 9.14
N ASN A 26 -11.55 -2.78 10.19
CA ASN A 26 -11.70 -3.24 11.58
C ASN A 26 -11.35 -4.73 11.81
N GLY A 27 -10.36 -5.26 11.09
CA GLY A 27 -9.92 -6.65 11.18
C GLY A 27 -10.60 -7.61 10.20
N GLU A 28 -11.51 -7.10 9.37
CA GLU A 28 -12.04 -7.84 8.22
C GLU A 28 -11.23 -7.47 6.96
N TYR A 29 -10.46 -8.44 6.46
CA TYR A 29 -9.68 -8.28 5.24
C TYR A 29 -10.51 -8.70 4.03
N ARG A 30 -10.67 -7.80 3.05
CA ARG A 30 -11.36 -8.05 1.79
C ARG A 30 -10.43 -7.73 0.63
N LYS A 31 -10.14 -8.71 -0.21
CA LYS A 31 -9.44 -8.49 -1.48
C LYS A 31 -10.46 -8.05 -2.53
N VAL A 32 -10.18 -6.95 -3.21
CA VAL A 32 -10.95 -6.48 -4.36
C VAL A 32 -10.61 -7.41 -5.53
N GLU A 33 -11.63 -7.99 -6.17
CA GLU A 33 -11.44 -8.89 -7.31
C GLU A 33 -11.00 -8.14 -8.59
N GLU A 34 -11.12 -6.81 -8.59
CA GLU A 34 -10.66 -5.94 -9.67
C GLU A 34 -9.13 -5.93 -9.76
N GLN A 35 -8.65 -6.18 -10.97
CA GLN A 35 -7.24 -6.12 -11.33
C GLN A 35 -6.98 -4.87 -12.14
N PHE A 36 -5.90 -4.17 -11.83
CA PHE A 36 -5.51 -2.95 -12.50
C PHE A 36 -4.21 -3.15 -13.26
N ASP A 37 -4.08 -2.60 -14.45
CA ASP A 37 -2.83 -2.64 -15.22
C ASP A 37 -1.79 -1.66 -14.66
N ARG A 38 -2.24 -0.60 -13.98
CA ARG A 38 -1.39 0.44 -13.40
C ARG A 38 -1.70 0.65 -11.93
N TYR A 39 -0.65 0.99 -11.19
CA TYR A 39 -0.75 1.39 -9.79
C TYR A 39 -1.64 2.63 -9.61
N GLU A 40 -1.59 3.57 -10.54
CA GLU A 40 -2.37 4.82 -10.49
C GLU A 40 -3.88 4.55 -10.54
N ASP A 41 -4.32 3.59 -11.35
CA ASP A 41 -5.73 3.20 -11.46
C ASP A 41 -6.22 2.56 -10.15
N ALA A 42 -5.40 1.68 -9.55
CA ALA A 42 -5.67 1.08 -8.24
C ALA A 42 -5.72 2.12 -7.11
N LEU A 43 -4.85 3.14 -7.17
CA LEU A 43 -4.82 4.23 -6.20
C LEU A 43 -6.04 5.14 -6.32
N ASP A 44 -6.41 5.52 -7.55
CA ASP A 44 -7.60 6.35 -7.79
C ASP A 44 -8.87 5.62 -7.36
N TYR A 45 -8.97 4.31 -7.62
CA TYR A 45 -10.05 3.47 -7.09
C TYR A 45 -10.16 3.55 -5.56
N LEU A 46 -9.05 3.32 -4.86
CA LEU A 46 -8.97 3.38 -3.39
C LEU A 46 -9.38 4.75 -2.86
N LEU A 47 -8.90 5.83 -3.49
CA LEU A 47 -9.21 7.22 -3.10
C LEU A 47 -10.70 7.55 -3.32
N LYS A 48 -11.30 7.09 -4.42
CA LYS A 48 -12.74 7.24 -4.71
C LYS A 48 -13.62 6.54 -3.66
N GLN A 49 -13.18 5.41 -3.14
CA GLN A 49 -13.87 4.71 -2.04
C GLN A 49 -13.68 5.38 -0.67
N GLY A 50 -12.81 6.39 -0.57
CA GLY A 50 -12.51 7.08 0.69
C GLY A 50 -11.64 6.26 1.65
N TRP A 51 -11.01 5.19 1.16
CA TRP A 51 -10.11 4.33 1.92
C TRP A 51 -8.75 5.02 2.12
N GLN A 52 -8.01 4.58 3.12
CA GLN A 52 -6.67 5.10 3.39
C GLN A 52 -5.62 4.10 2.92
N LEU A 53 -4.71 4.52 2.03
CA LEU A 53 -3.60 3.66 1.64
C LEU A 53 -2.75 3.31 2.87
N LYS A 54 -2.62 2.02 3.15
CA LYS A 54 -1.72 1.48 4.15
C LYS A 54 -0.30 1.71 3.64
N ARG A 55 0.38 2.66 4.25
CA ARG A 55 1.82 2.78 4.12
C ARG A 55 2.41 1.73 5.03
N ASP A 56 3.10 0.74 4.47
CA ASP A 56 4.08 0.02 5.26
C ASP A 56 5.01 1.07 5.86
N ALA A 57 5.02 1.13 7.20
CA ALA A 57 6.08 1.87 7.88
C ALA A 57 7.38 1.30 7.31
N PRO A 58 8.32 2.14 6.83
CA PRO A 58 9.56 1.63 6.26
C PRO A 58 10.15 0.61 7.23
N ALA A 59 10.29 -0.64 6.76
CA ALA A 59 10.92 -1.71 7.49
C ALA A 59 12.40 -1.34 7.62
N GLY A 60 12.69 -0.56 8.64
CA GLY A 60 13.94 0.18 8.72
C GLY A 60 13.65 1.56 9.26
N SER A 61 13.62 1.63 10.58
CA SER A 61 14.07 2.83 11.25
C SER A 61 15.43 3.20 10.63
N LEU A 62 15.45 4.16 9.70
CA LEU A 62 16.67 4.86 9.32
C LEU A 62 17.11 5.66 10.54
N HIS A 63 17.64 4.96 11.55
CA HIS A 63 18.58 5.53 12.50
C HIS A 63 19.80 5.91 11.68
N VAL A 64 19.75 7.08 11.04
CA VAL A 64 20.96 7.74 10.57
C VAL A 64 21.62 8.26 11.84
N ASP A 65 22.45 7.41 12.46
CA ASP A 65 23.34 7.80 13.54
C ASP A 65 24.38 8.74 12.92
N VAL A 66 24.02 10.02 12.80
CA VAL A 66 24.92 11.07 12.32
C VAL A 66 25.95 11.30 13.43
N ARG A 67 26.96 10.45 13.47
CA ARG A 67 28.17 10.70 14.23
C ARG A 67 28.94 11.82 13.55
N PHE A 68 28.55 13.06 13.86
CA PHE A 68 29.41 14.22 13.67
C PHE A 68 30.71 13.92 14.42
N ARG A 69 31.78 13.54 13.69
CA ARG A 69 33.13 13.63 14.25
C ARG A 69 33.38 15.11 14.51
N LYS A 70 33.35 15.48 15.79
CA LYS A 70 33.78 16.79 16.24
C LYS A 70 35.26 16.96 15.81
N PRO A 71 35.62 18.12 15.22
CA PRO A 71 36.97 18.38 14.73
C PRO A 71 38.01 18.38 15.85
#